data_AF-A0A2A2PLC0-F1
#
_entry.id   AF-A0A2A2PLC0-F1
#
_cell.length_a   1.000
_cell.length_b   1.000
_cell.length_c   1.000
_cell.angle_alpha   90.00
_cell.angle_beta   90.00
_cell.angle_gamma   90.00
#
_symmetry.space_group_name_H-M   'P 1'
#
loop_
_entity.id
_entity.type
_entity.pdbx_description
1 polymer ?
#
loop_
_entity_poly.entity_id
_entity_poly.type
_entity_poly.pdbx_seq_one_letter_code
_entity_poly.pdbx_strand_id
1 'polypeptide(L)'
;MTTLKKKWLVAISLLLALIALIVYCVSAMLGYPASTTTVSPSGRYTIENVRVGRIFMLGGMAYLRVVDSKEPGKVYRTPLYDTQSLDMRTFEDETEVGITWIAFEKKDKAFIISMPQWEESWLNIFISNTPYEILEN
;
A
#
# COMPACT_ATOMS: atom_id res chain seq x y z
N MET A 1 22.89 -39.29 -11.36
CA MET A 1 22.30 -38.36 -10.36
C MET A 1 21.10 -39.06 -9.74
N THR A 2 21.04 -39.24 -8.41
CA THR A 2 19.96 -40.01 -7.76
C THR A 2 18.61 -39.31 -7.97
N THR A 3 17.51 -40.08 -8.05
CA THR A 3 16.14 -39.57 -8.21
C THR A 3 15.78 -38.53 -7.15
N LEU A 4 16.32 -38.66 -5.95
CA LEU A 4 16.20 -37.69 -4.87
C LEU A 4 16.82 -36.32 -5.21
N LYS A 5 18.05 -36.29 -5.74
CA LYS A 5 18.70 -35.03 -6.17
C LYS A 5 17.91 -34.32 -7.29
N LYS A 6 17.31 -35.08 -8.21
CA LYS A 6 16.46 -34.52 -9.27
C LYS A 6 15.18 -33.88 -8.72
N LYS A 7 14.52 -34.51 -7.71
CA LYS A 7 13.34 -33.95 -7.04
C LYS A 7 13.66 -32.64 -6.31
N TRP A 8 14.78 -32.58 -5.60
CA TRP A 8 15.24 -31.36 -4.93
C TRP A 8 15.54 -30.22 -5.90
N LEU A 9 16.19 -30.52 -7.03
CA LEU A 9 16.44 -29.50 -8.07
C LEU A 9 15.13 -28.93 -8.63
N VAL A 10 14.14 -29.79 -8.90
CA VAL A 10 12.82 -29.33 -9.37
C VAL A 10 12.13 -28.47 -8.30
N ALA A 11 12.17 -28.88 -7.04
CA ALA A 11 11.57 -28.12 -5.94
C ALA A 11 12.22 -26.73 -5.78
N ILE A 12 13.55 -26.66 -5.86
CA ILE A 12 14.29 -25.39 -5.81
C ILE A 12 13.94 -24.50 -7.01
N SER A 13 13.88 -25.05 -8.23
CA SER A 13 13.51 -24.29 -9.41
C SER A 13 12.08 -23.73 -9.31
N LEU A 14 11.13 -24.51 -8.79
CA LEU A 14 9.75 -24.05 -8.56
C LEU A 14 9.70 -22.95 -7.49
N LEU A 15 10.47 -23.09 -6.41
CA LEU A 15 10.55 -22.07 -5.37
C LEU A 15 11.12 -20.75 -5.92
N LEU A 16 12.18 -20.81 -6.72
CA LEU A 16 12.76 -19.63 -7.35
C LEU A 16 11.78 -18.97 -8.33
N ALA A 17 11.04 -19.77 -9.11
CA ALA A 17 10.00 -19.25 -10.00
C ALA A 17 8.88 -18.55 -9.20
N LEU A 18 8.47 -19.11 -8.06
CA LEU A 18 7.47 -18.49 -7.18
C LEU A 18 7.97 -17.17 -6.58
N ILE A 19 9.22 -17.12 -6.11
CA ILE A 19 9.82 -15.89 -5.58
C ILE A 19 9.89 -14.83 -6.67
N ALA A 20 10.37 -15.18 -7.87
CA ALA A 20 10.43 -14.26 -9.00
C ALA A 20 9.04 -13.72 -9.37
N LEU A 21 8.01 -14.57 -9.31
CA LEU A 21 6.63 -14.15 -9.53
C LEU A 21 6.15 -13.16 -8.47
N ILE A 22 6.41 -13.42 -7.18
CA ILE A 22 6.05 -12.51 -6.08
C ILE A 22 6.75 -11.16 -6.25
N VAL A 23 8.05 -11.16 -6.54
CA VAL A 23 8.83 -9.93 -6.78
C VAL A 23 8.26 -9.13 -7.95
N TYR A 24 7.93 -9.81 -9.05
CA TYR A 24 7.28 -9.17 -10.20
C TYR A 24 5.94 -8.54 -9.80
N CYS A 25 5.09 -9.26 -9.08
CA CYS A 25 3.78 -8.78 -8.63
C CYS A 25 3.90 -7.55 -7.72
N VAL A 26 4.76 -7.61 -6.70
CA VAL A 26 5.00 -6.48 -5.79
C VAL A 26 5.52 -5.28 -6.57
N SER A 27 6.49 -5.48 -7.46
CA SER A 27 7.06 -4.40 -8.28
C SER A 27 5.98 -3.74 -9.15
N ALA A 28 5.09 -4.54 -9.76
CA ALA A 28 3.97 -4.05 -10.54
C ALA A 28 2.96 -3.24 -9.70
N MET A 29 2.70 -3.65 -8.45
CA MET A 29 1.81 -2.92 -7.53
C MET A 29 2.42 -1.58 -7.07
N LEU A 30 3.72 -1.57 -6.78
CA LEU A 30 4.43 -0.37 -6.35
C LEU A 30 4.61 0.66 -7.47
N GLY A 31 4.73 0.19 -8.71
CA GLY A 31 4.83 1.03 -9.91
C GLY A 31 3.48 1.40 -10.54
N TYR A 32 2.36 0.97 -9.96
CA TYR A 32 1.04 1.18 -10.54
C TYR A 32 0.65 2.67 -10.48
N PRO A 33 0.04 3.25 -11.54
CA PRO A 33 -0.40 4.64 -11.51
C PRO A 33 -1.51 4.86 -10.47
N ALA A 34 -1.55 6.08 -9.92
CA ALA A 34 -2.65 6.50 -9.06
C ALA A 34 -3.97 6.45 -9.84
N SER A 35 -4.98 5.82 -9.25
CA SER A 35 -6.35 5.79 -9.79
C SER A 35 -7.10 7.08 -9.51
N THR A 36 -6.77 7.74 -8.40
CA THR A 36 -7.33 9.03 -8.03
C THR A 36 -6.27 9.81 -7.27
N THR A 37 -6.13 11.08 -7.59
CA THR A 37 -5.15 11.98 -6.98
C THR A 37 -5.89 13.21 -6.48
N THR A 38 -5.58 13.62 -5.28
CA THR A 38 -6.09 14.85 -4.67
C THR A 38 -4.93 15.57 -3.98
N VAL A 39 -5.12 16.86 -3.75
CA VAL A 39 -4.11 17.71 -3.11
C VAL A 39 -4.69 18.19 -1.79
N SER A 40 -3.85 18.26 -0.77
CA SER A 40 -4.25 18.78 0.53
C SER A 40 -4.62 20.27 0.45
N PRO A 41 -5.46 20.78 1.37
CA PRO A 41 -5.82 22.19 1.44
C PRO A 41 -4.64 23.17 1.36
N SER A 42 -3.50 22.85 1.98
CA SER A 42 -2.30 23.70 1.91
C SER A 42 -1.54 23.64 0.58
N GLY A 43 -1.87 22.70 -0.30
CA GLY A 43 -1.09 22.40 -1.50
C GLY A 43 0.18 21.58 -1.24
N ARG A 44 0.52 21.30 0.02
CA ARG A 44 1.79 20.66 0.38
C ARG A 44 1.80 19.17 0.08
N TYR A 45 0.69 18.49 0.31
CA TYR A 45 0.64 17.03 0.21
C TYR A 45 -0.19 16.60 -0.99
N THR A 46 0.34 15.68 -1.77
CA THR A 46 -0.42 14.96 -2.79
C THR A 46 -0.83 13.63 -2.20
N ILE A 47 -2.13 13.34 -2.20
CA ILE A 47 -2.70 12.11 -1.67
C ILE A 47 -3.26 11.32 -2.85
N GLU A 48 -2.76 10.11 -3.02
CA GLU A 48 -3.02 9.28 -4.18
C GLU A 48 -3.54 7.93 -3.75
N ASN A 49 -4.66 7.52 -4.34
CA ASN A 49 -5.19 6.18 -4.19
C ASN A 49 -4.69 5.29 -5.33
N VAL A 50 -3.97 4.22 -5.01
CA VAL A 50 -3.41 3.29 -5.99
C VAL A 50 -4.17 1.96 -5.90
N ARG A 51 -5.11 1.73 -6.84
CA ARG A 51 -5.86 0.47 -6.92
C ARG A 51 -5.01 -0.62 -7.54
N VAL A 52 -4.75 -1.69 -6.78
CA VAL A 52 -3.92 -2.82 -7.21
C VAL A 52 -4.72 -3.99 -7.77
N GLY A 53 -6.05 -3.90 -7.78
CA GLY A 53 -6.94 -5.03 -8.10
C GLY A 53 -6.91 -5.57 -9.53
N ARG A 54 -6.15 -4.96 -10.46
CA ARG A 54 -5.89 -5.56 -11.78
C ARG A 54 -4.73 -6.57 -11.75
N ILE A 55 -4.02 -6.71 -10.63
CA ILE A 55 -2.89 -7.62 -10.45
C ILE A 55 -3.37 -8.83 -9.64
N PHE A 56 -3.31 -10.03 -10.23
CA PHE A 56 -3.47 -11.33 -9.54
C PHE A 56 -4.69 -11.48 -8.61
N MET A 57 -5.92 -11.28 -9.12
CA MET A 57 -7.17 -11.52 -8.37
C MET A 57 -7.32 -10.72 -7.06
N LEU A 58 -6.48 -9.71 -6.79
CA LEU A 58 -6.62 -8.79 -5.65
C LEU A 58 -7.71 -7.74 -5.87
N GLY A 59 -8.78 -8.13 -6.57
CA GLY A 59 -9.87 -7.26 -6.96
C GLY A 59 -10.39 -6.50 -5.75
N GLY A 60 -10.54 -5.18 -5.88
CA GLY A 60 -11.09 -4.34 -4.82
C GLY A 60 -10.07 -3.78 -3.82
N MET A 61 -8.77 -4.13 -3.88
CA MET A 61 -7.77 -3.59 -2.95
C MET A 61 -7.04 -2.36 -3.50
N ALA A 62 -6.64 -1.46 -2.59
CA ALA A 62 -5.79 -0.31 -2.87
C ALA A 62 -4.91 0.05 -1.67
N TYR A 63 -3.94 0.93 -1.89
CA TYR A 63 -3.22 1.62 -0.82
C TYR A 63 -3.19 3.12 -1.11
N LEU A 64 -3.06 3.93 -0.05
CA LEU A 64 -2.80 5.35 -0.18
C LEU A 64 -1.30 5.61 -0.28
N ARG A 65 -0.97 6.56 -1.14
CA ARG A 65 0.35 7.15 -1.28
C ARG A 65 0.26 8.63 -0.92
N VAL A 66 0.98 9.04 0.12
CA VAL A 66 1.14 10.45 0.49
C VAL A 66 2.52 10.91 0.07
N VAL A 67 2.57 11.99 -0.71
CA VAL A 67 3.80 12.63 -1.19
C VAL A 67 3.90 14.02 -0.58
N ASP A 68 4.97 14.29 0.16
CA ASP A 68 5.24 15.61 0.75
C ASP A 68 6.09 16.45 -0.23
N SER A 69 5.52 17.53 -0.76
CA SER A 69 6.24 18.43 -1.69
C SER A 69 7.47 19.09 -1.08
N LYS A 70 7.56 19.20 0.26
CA LYS A 70 8.75 19.73 0.94
C LYS A 70 9.86 18.70 1.11
N GLU A 71 9.55 17.41 1.00
CA GLU A 71 10.51 16.32 1.06
C GLU A 71 10.44 15.50 -0.24
N PRO A 72 10.77 16.11 -1.40
CA PRO A 72 10.66 15.45 -2.69
C PRO A 72 11.56 14.21 -2.72
N GLY A 73 10.94 13.04 -2.84
CA GLY A 73 11.60 11.73 -2.78
C GLY A 73 11.09 10.83 -1.65
N LYS A 74 10.37 11.37 -0.66
CA LYS A 74 9.69 10.55 0.34
C LYS A 74 8.25 10.30 -0.06
N VAL A 75 7.93 9.02 -0.13
CA VAL A 75 6.62 8.47 -0.47
C VAL A 75 6.18 7.59 0.71
N TYR A 76 5.09 7.99 1.35
CA TYR A 76 4.51 7.27 2.48
C TYR A 76 3.34 6.42 1.98
N ARG A 77 3.34 5.13 2.30
CA ARG A 77 2.34 4.18 1.84
C ARG A 77 1.67 3.50 3.02
N THR A 78 0.35 3.47 2.98
CA THR A 78 -0.46 2.71 3.93
C THR A 78 -0.33 1.21 3.67
N PRO A 79 -0.74 0.36 4.63
CA PRO A 79 -1.20 -0.98 4.28
C PRO A 79 -2.34 -0.93 3.24
N LEU A 80 -2.59 -2.09 2.63
CA LEU A 80 -3.71 -2.28 1.73
C LEU A 80 -5.04 -2.15 2.49
N TYR A 81 -6.06 -1.72 1.75
CA TYR A 81 -7.44 -1.63 2.21
C TYR A 81 -8.41 -1.91 1.06
N ASP A 82 -9.66 -2.24 1.42
CA ASP A 82 -10.74 -2.40 0.45
C ASP A 82 -11.24 -1.03 -0.06
N THR A 83 -11.43 -0.93 -1.38
CA THR A 83 -11.84 0.31 -2.07
C THR A 83 -13.33 0.65 -1.92
N GLN A 84 -14.16 -0.24 -1.38
CA GLN A 84 -15.60 -0.02 -1.19
C GLN A 84 -15.90 1.11 -0.20
N SER A 85 -15.06 1.26 0.83
CA SER A 85 -15.24 2.26 1.90
C SER A 85 -14.47 3.56 1.64
N LEU A 86 -13.82 3.69 0.48
CA LEU A 86 -12.94 4.80 0.19
C LEU A 86 -13.70 6.08 -0.20
N ASP A 87 -13.43 7.15 0.54
CA ASP A 87 -13.86 8.49 0.23
C ASP A 87 -12.66 9.44 0.23
N MET A 88 -12.34 9.99 -0.94
CA MET A 88 -11.14 10.81 -1.18
C MET A 88 -11.29 12.29 -0.78
N ARG A 89 -12.35 12.65 -0.04
CA ARG A 89 -12.48 14.01 0.52
C ARG A 89 -11.32 14.27 1.48
N THR A 90 -10.54 15.30 1.16
CA THR A 90 -9.33 15.62 1.91
C THR A 90 -9.63 16.48 3.12
N PHE A 91 -8.79 16.32 4.14
CA PHE A 91 -8.71 17.25 5.25
C PHE A 91 -7.23 17.50 5.59
N GLU A 92 -6.98 18.61 6.25
CA GLU A 92 -5.67 18.97 6.76
C GLU A 92 -5.81 19.96 7.91
N ASP A 93 -5.09 19.70 8.99
CA ASP A 93 -4.94 20.63 10.12
C ASP A 93 -3.45 20.82 10.48
N GLU A 94 -3.12 21.29 11.68
CA GLU A 94 -1.72 21.50 12.08
C GLU A 94 -0.94 20.18 12.26
N THR A 95 -1.62 19.11 12.66
CA THR A 95 -1.04 17.83 13.09
C THR A 95 -1.10 16.75 12.03
N GLU A 96 -2.14 16.74 11.20
CA GLU A 96 -2.44 15.65 10.27
C GLU A 96 -2.98 16.14 8.92
N VAL A 97 -2.89 15.24 7.95
CA VAL A 97 -3.43 15.42 6.60
C VAL A 97 -3.91 14.07 6.11
N GLY A 98 -5.02 14.03 5.40
CA GLY A 98 -5.58 12.73 5.03
C GLY A 98 -6.83 12.81 4.19
N ILE A 99 -7.52 11.69 4.15
CA ILE A 99 -8.85 11.54 3.58
C ILE A 99 -9.75 10.86 4.60
N THR A 100 -11.06 10.81 4.35
CA THR A 100 -11.99 10.09 5.23
C THR A 100 -11.44 8.70 5.62
N TRP A 101 -11.38 8.43 6.92
CA TRP A 101 -10.88 7.20 7.57
C TRP A 101 -9.38 6.95 7.58
N ILE A 102 -8.56 7.76 6.88
CA ILE A 102 -7.10 7.60 6.88
C ILE A 102 -6.42 8.95 7.07
N ALA A 103 -5.79 9.11 8.23
CA ALA A 103 -4.97 10.27 8.57
C ALA A 103 -3.48 9.94 8.44
N PHE A 104 -2.69 10.92 8.03
CA PHE A 104 -1.23 10.90 8.06
C PHE A 104 -0.72 11.96 9.04
N GLU A 105 -0.14 11.50 10.14
CA GLU A 105 0.44 12.36 11.17
C GLU A 105 1.74 12.99 10.67
N LYS A 106 1.78 14.33 10.60
CA LYS A 106 2.87 15.07 9.96
C LYS A 106 4.19 14.98 10.70
N LYS A 107 4.13 14.85 12.04
CA LYS A 107 5.28 14.82 12.94
C LYS A 107 5.93 13.45 12.95
N ASP A 108 5.15 12.44 13.33
CA ASP A 108 5.65 11.07 13.52
C ASP A 108 5.69 10.27 12.22
N LYS A 109 5.14 10.84 11.13
CA LYS A 109 5.09 10.24 9.80
C LYS A 109 4.47 8.84 9.87
N ALA A 110 3.33 8.75 10.55
CA ALA A 110 2.58 7.52 10.75
C ALA A 110 1.16 7.67 10.18
N PHE A 111 0.53 6.55 9.86
CA PHE A 111 -0.87 6.53 9.46
C PHE A 111 -1.77 6.12 10.62
N ILE A 112 -2.89 6.80 10.76
CA ILE A 112 -4.01 6.36 11.60
C ILE A 112 -5.12 5.90 10.66
N ILE A 113 -5.55 4.64 10.82
CA ILE A 113 -6.55 4.01 9.95
C ILE A 113 -7.77 3.68 10.81
N SER A 114 -8.90 4.30 10.50
CA SER A 114 -10.19 4.10 11.19
C SER A 114 -11.24 3.53 10.25
N MET A 115 -10.78 2.80 9.22
CA MET A 115 -11.64 2.29 8.16
C MET A 115 -12.54 1.16 8.68
N PRO A 116 -13.87 1.23 8.48
CA PRO A 116 -14.77 0.16 8.85
C PRO A 116 -14.40 -1.15 8.14
N GLN A 117 -14.41 -2.26 8.88
CA GLN A 117 -14.13 -3.61 8.37
C GLN A 117 -12.77 -3.73 7.68
N TRP A 118 -11.77 -2.98 8.13
CA TRP A 118 -10.41 -3.16 7.63
C TRP A 118 -9.91 -4.58 7.93
N GLU A 119 -9.35 -5.23 6.91
CA GLU A 119 -8.77 -6.56 7.01
C GLU A 119 -7.27 -6.53 6.68
N GLU A 120 -6.49 -7.20 7.52
CA GLU A 120 -5.04 -7.35 7.34
C GLU A 120 -4.75 -8.18 6.07
N SER A 121 -3.87 -7.65 5.21
CA SER A 121 -3.34 -8.38 4.07
C SER A 121 -1.88 -8.74 4.31
N TRP A 122 -1.48 -10.00 4.09
CA TRP A 122 -0.07 -10.40 4.17
C TRP A 122 0.83 -9.62 3.20
N LEU A 123 0.27 -9.05 2.13
CA LEU A 123 0.99 -8.20 1.19
C LEU A 123 1.43 -6.88 1.80
N ASN A 124 0.86 -6.48 2.95
CA ASN A 124 1.24 -5.26 3.67
C ASN A 124 2.73 -5.22 4.01
N ILE A 125 3.37 -6.39 4.21
CA ILE A 125 4.82 -6.52 4.42
C ILE A 125 5.65 -5.88 3.29
N PHE A 126 5.10 -5.86 2.07
CA PHE A 126 5.77 -5.34 0.88
C PHE A 126 5.23 -3.97 0.45
N ILE A 127 3.93 -3.73 0.63
CA ILE A 127 3.25 -2.52 0.16
C ILE A 127 3.43 -1.36 1.16
N SER A 128 3.14 -1.62 2.43
CA SER A 128 3.29 -0.61 3.48
C SER A 128 4.77 -0.33 3.71
N ASN A 129 5.12 0.93 3.87
CA ASN A 129 6.48 1.35 4.24
C ASN A 129 6.50 2.37 5.37
N THR A 130 5.35 2.61 5.98
CA THR A 130 5.14 3.68 6.96
C THR A 130 4.49 3.07 8.19
N PRO A 131 4.92 3.43 9.42
CA PRO A 131 4.25 2.99 10.64
C PRO A 131 2.74 3.32 10.58
N TYR A 132 1.92 2.44 11.13
CA TYR A 132 0.48 2.67 11.16
C TYR A 132 -0.17 2.10 12.42
N GLU A 133 -1.26 2.74 12.82
CA GLU A 133 -2.18 2.30 13.87
C GLU A 133 -3.56 2.09 13.26
N ILE A 134 -4.24 1.02 13.71
CA ILE A 134 -5.62 0.72 13.32
C ILE A 134 -6.49 1.01 14.52
N LEU A 135 -7.44 1.93 14.37
CA LEU A 135 -8.45 2.21 15.37
C LEU A 135 -9.67 1.34 15.05
N GLU A 136 -10.01 0.44 15.97
CA GLU A 136 -11.27 -0.31 15.89
C GLU A 136 -12.44 0.67 16.03
N ASN A 137 -13.38 0.62 15.09
CA ASN A 137 -14.56 1.48 15.03
C ASN A 137 -15.82 0.64 14.81
#